data_AF-A0A534NEB1-F1
#
_entry.id   AF-A0A534NEB1-F1
#
_cell.length_a   1.000
_cell.length_b   1.000
_cell.length_c   1.000
_cell.angle_alpha   90.00
_cell.angle_beta   90.00
_cell.angle_gamma   90.00
#
_symmetry.space_group_name_H-M   'P 1'
#
loop_
_entity.id
_entity.type
_entity.pdbx_description
1 polymer ?
#
loop_
_entity_poly.entity_id
_entity_poly.type
_entity_poly.pdbx_seq_one_letter_code
_entity_poly.pdbx_strand_id
1 'polypeptide(L)' 'FFVANVLQDVLDKAVQVHGALGVTDDTPLAYWYRHERAARIYDGPDEVHKTVVARRVLRGFGVEIK' A
#
# COMPACT_ATOMS: atom_id res chain seq x y z
N PHE A 1 -2.64 4.61 -2.33
CA PHE A 1 -2.95 4.22 -0.94
C PHE A 1 -3.90 3.04 -0.73
N PHE A 2 -5.20 3.06 -1.08
CA PHE A 2 -6.09 1.96 -0.66
C PHE A 2 -5.70 0.59 -1.24
N VAL A 3 -5.65 0.48 -2.57
CA VAL A 3 -5.30 -0.78 -3.28
C VAL A 3 -3.93 -1.30 -2.86
N ALA A 4 -2.95 -0.40 -2.74
CA ALA A 4 -1.60 -0.74 -2.34
C ALA A 4 -1.53 -1.40 -0.95
N ASN A 5 -2.25 -0.84 0.03
CA ASN A 5 -2.32 -1.45 1.37
C ASN A 5 -3.05 -2.80 1.35
N VAL A 6 -4.11 -2.96 0.55
CA VAL A 6 -4.80 -4.25 0.41
C VAL A 6 -3.86 -5.32 -0.18
N LEU A 7 -3.09 -4.98 -1.21
CA LEU A 7 -2.14 -5.92 -1.81
C LEU A 7 -1.03 -6.31 -0.83
N GLN A 8 -0.48 -5.34 -0.08
CA GLN A 8 0.51 -5.61 0.96
C GLN A 8 -0.03 -6.59 2.02
N ASP A 9 -1.26 -6.37 2.50
CA ASP A 9 -1.90 -7.23 3.51
C ASP A 9 -2.15 -8.65 2.99
N VAL A 10 -2.52 -8.80 1.71
CA VAL A 10 -2.70 -10.12 1.08
C VAL A 10 -1.37 -10.83 0.93
N LEU A 11 -0.32 -10.12 0.49
CA LEU A 11 1.02 -10.68 0.35
C LEU A 11 1.59 -11.12 1.70
N ASP A 12 1.41 -10.33 2.76
CA ASP A 12 1.85 -10.68 4.11
C ASP A 12 1.19 -11.99 4.60
N LYS A 13 -0.13 -12.11 4.42
CA LYS A 13 -0.86 -13.34 4.74
C LYS A 13 -0.38 -14.52 3.91
N ALA A 14 -0.10 -14.32 2.63
CA ALA A 14 0.42 -15.38 1.76
C ALA A 14 1.81 -15.86 2.22
N VAL A 15 2.72 -14.93 2.56
CA VAL A 15 4.03 -15.25 3.14
C VAL A 15 3.86 -16.06 4.42
N GLN A 16 2.99 -15.61 5.34
CA GLN A 16 2.74 -16.28 6.61
C GLN A 16 2.22 -17.72 6.44
N VAL A 17 1.31 -17.96 5.48
CA VAL A 17 0.77 -19.31 5.19
C VAL A 17 1.84 -20.24 4.63
N HIS A 18 2.81 -19.73 3.87
CA HIS A 18 3.92 -20.51 3.30
C HIS A 18 5.08 -20.72 4.30
N GLY A 19 5.05 -20.08 5.46
CA GLY A 19 6.10 -20.16 6.47
C GLY A 19 7.46 -19.71 5.92
N ALA A 20 8.53 -20.43 6.25
CA ALA A 20 9.89 -20.08 5.81
C ALA A 20 10.03 -20.03 4.29
N LEU A 21 9.29 -20.86 3.54
CA LEU A 21 9.30 -20.84 2.07
C LEU A 21 8.83 -19.49 1.51
N GLY A 22 7.87 -18.84 2.18
CA GLY A 22 7.30 -17.57 1.74
C GLY A 22 8.27 -16.38 1.73
N VAL A 23 9.39 -16.49 2.45
CA VAL A 23 10.44 -15.44 2.50
C VAL A 23 11.64 -15.75 1.61
N THR A 24 11.65 -16.90 0.93
CA THR A 24 12.71 -17.29 -0.01
C THR A 24 12.38 -16.84 -1.43
N ASP A 25 13.39 -16.86 -2.30
CA ASP A 25 13.22 -16.62 -3.74
C ASP A 25 12.70 -17.87 -4.50
N ASP A 26 12.42 -18.98 -3.80
CA ASP A 26 11.80 -20.19 -4.39
C ASP A 26 10.31 -19.98 -4.71
N THR A 27 9.72 -18.90 -4.19
CA THR A 27 8.37 -18.44 -4.54
C THR A 27 8.44 -16.99 -4.98
N PRO A 28 7.48 -16.50 -5.80
CA PRO A 28 7.46 -15.09 -6.18
C PRO A 28 7.07 -14.15 -5.02
N LEU A 29 6.70 -14.67 -3.85
CA LEU A 29 6.16 -13.89 -2.74
C LEU A 29 7.16 -12.86 -2.20
N ALA A 30 8.44 -13.25 -2.04
CA ALA A 30 9.48 -12.35 -1.54
C ALA A 30 9.76 -11.18 -2.49
N TYR A 31 9.64 -11.39 -3.80
CA TYR A 31 9.72 -10.34 -4.80
C TYR A 31 8.53 -9.37 -4.67
N TRP A 32 7.31 -9.91 -4.71
CA TRP A 32 6.10 -9.09 -4.69
C TRP A 32 5.94 -8.32 -3.38
N TYR A 33 6.29 -8.91 -2.25
CA TYR A 33 6.25 -8.23 -0.95
C TYR A 33 7.14 -6.98 -0.92
N ARG A 34 8.36 -7.09 -1.48
CA ARG A 34 9.29 -5.94 -1.59
C ARG A 34 8.82 -4.93 -2.62
N HIS A 35 8.31 -5.40 -3.76
CA HIS A 35 7.80 -4.54 -4.83
C HIS A 35 6.63 -3.69 -4.33
N GLU A 36 5.63 -4.33 -3.72
CA GLU A 36 4.43 -3.64 -3.24
C GLU A 36 4.75 -2.63 -2.14
N ARG A 37 5.68 -2.98 -1.24
CA ARG A 37 6.12 -2.05 -0.22
C ARG A 37 6.68 -0.77 -0.84
N ALA A 38 7.38 -0.87 -1.96
CA ALA A 38 7.95 0.25 -2.67
C ALA A 38 6.88 1.05 -3.46
N ALA A 39 5.84 0.39 -3.97
CA ALA A 39 4.70 1.02 -4.64
C ALA A 39 3.94 2.02 -3.74
N ARG A 40 4.02 1.86 -2.41
CA ARG A 40 3.49 2.85 -1.44
C ARG A 40 4.27 4.17 -1.36
N ILE A 41 5.40 4.26 -2.06
CA ILE A 41 6.29 5.42 -2.07
C ILE A 41 6.38 5.98 -3.50
N TYR A 42 6.53 5.10 -4.49
CA TYR A 42 6.61 5.48 -5.89
C TYR A 42 5.27 6.06 -6.38
N ASP A 43 5.33 7.02 -7.29
CA ASP A 43 4.18 7.78 -7.81
C ASP A 43 3.34 8.55 -6.75
N GLY A 44 4.01 8.91 -5.65
CA GLY A 44 3.43 9.70 -4.57
C GLY A 44 3.17 8.84 -3.33
N PRO A 45 3.79 9.19 -2.17
CA PRO A 45 3.53 8.48 -0.94
C PRO A 45 2.05 8.46 -0.57
N ASP A 46 1.62 7.41 0.12
CA ASP A 46 0.25 7.24 0.58
C ASP A 46 -0.30 8.47 1.33
N GLU A 47 0.54 9.16 2.09
CA GLU A 47 0.22 10.36 2.85
C GLU A 47 -0.19 11.52 1.94
N VAL A 48 0.47 11.66 0.78
CA VAL A 48 0.14 12.69 -0.22
C VAL A 48 -1.23 12.39 -0.82
N HIS A 49 -1.47 11.13 -1.23
CA HIS A 49 -2.78 10.74 -1.78
C HIS A 49 -3.90 10.91 -0.75
N LYS A 50 -3.69 10.52 0.51
CA LYS A 50 -4.66 10.71 1.59
C LYS A 50 -4.97 12.19 1.82
N THR A 51 -3.94 13.04 1.82
CA THR A 51 -4.11 14.50 2.00
C THR A 51 -4.91 15.11 0.84
N VAL A 52 -4.63 14.71 -0.40
CA VAL A 52 -5.38 15.17 -1.58
C VAL A 52 -6.86 14.76 -1.49
N VAL A 53 -7.13 13.50 -1.13
CA VAL A 53 -8.50 13.01 -0.92
C VAL A 53 -9.19 13.77 0.21
N ALA A 54 -8.53 13.97 1.35
CA ALA A 54 -9.09 14.71 2.48
C ALA A 54 -9.47 16.14 2.10
N ARG A 55 -8.58 16.87 1.42
CA ARG A 55 -8.87 18.22 0.91
C ARG A 55 -10.07 18.24 -0.03
N ARG A 56 -10.17 17.26 -0.93
CA ARG A 56 -11.30 17.13 -1.86
C ARG A 56 -12.63 16.90 -1.12
N VAL A 57 -12.63 16.00 -0.13
CA VAL A 57 -13.82 15.68 0.66
C VAL A 57 -14.27 16.90 1.47
N LEU A 58 -13.34 17.58 2.15
CA LEU A 58 -13.64 18.71 3.04
C LEU A 58 -14.13 19.95 2.28
N ARG A 59 -13.66 20.18 1.04
CA ARG A 59 -14.27 21.18 0.15
C ARG A 59 -15.75 20.94 -0.10
N GLY A 60 -16.19 19.69 -0.17
CA GLY A 60 -17.61 19.33 -0.30
C GLY A 60 -18.46 19.74 0.90
N PHE A 61 -17.82 19.93 2.07
CA PHE A 61 -18.44 20.41 3.31
C PHE A 61 -18.21 21.92 3.55
N GLY A 62 -17.68 22.66 2.57
CA GLY A 62 -17.41 24.10 2.70
C GLY A 62 -16.17 24.44 3.55
N VAL A 63 -15.32 23.46 3.84
CA VAL A 63 -14.06 23.67 4.58
C VAL A 63 -12.92 23.80 3.57
N GLU A 64 -12.30 24.99 3.49
CA GLU A 64 -11.09 25.21 2.71
C GLU A 64 -9.84 25.03 3.57
N ILE A 65 -9.02 24.05 3.20
CA ILE A 65 -7.73 23.79 3.83
C ILE A 65 -6.64 24.27 2.87
N LYS A 66 -5.77 25.14 3.36
CA LYS A 66 -4.56 25.60 2.66
C LYS A 66 -3.55 24.47 2.51
#